data_AF-A0A6M3ZC79-F1
#
_entry.id   AF-A0A6M3ZC79-F1
#
_cell.length_a   1.000
_cell.length_b   1.000
_cell.length_c   1.000
_cell.angle_alpha   90.00
_cell.angle_beta   90.00
_cell.angle_gamma   90.00
#
_symmetry.space_group_name_H-M   'P 1'
#
loop_
_entity.id
_entity.type
_entity.pdbx_description
1 polymer ?
#
loop_
_entity_poly.entity_id
_entity_poly.type
_entity_poly.pdbx_seq_one_letter_code
_entity_poly.pdbx_strand_id
1 'polypeptide(L)'
;MKLIGIKTSNCFLVSDNIEGKRYFHSQLDELLFDGKRATETYKSDWFKLEKEPSVIEKQMPAKKINHRYELKEGFQESELTPKVIKASYIGEDSEYYEVKGLYDLKFEEIPQQNEKIEFEMNVIEEIDGELKLQSHNFNLNYNLLDRIQTHPMLLETKPCYLSQEESYKIIRNHIKANINPKFARITSDYDFCLTVVKVLELYKPHEYIVDLNAMYKRRKPKLEKRFQTKREVEIYKVAPKAYQSYPIVEPFSGKDVEDLKSNIKKFLDDLMAKINEPLVECKCCKGRGVILNEN
;
A
#
# COMPACT_ATOMS: atom_id res chain seq x y z
N MET A 1 -7.06 -24.24 20.23
CA MET A 1 -7.12 -23.00 19.41
C MET A 1 -7.59 -23.35 18.00
N LYS A 2 -8.54 -22.63 17.43
CA LYS A 2 -9.00 -22.90 16.05
C LYS A 2 -8.30 -21.94 15.09
N LEU A 3 -7.77 -22.47 13.99
CA LEU A 3 -6.99 -21.73 13.01
C LEU A 3 -7.48 -22.05 11.61
N ILE A 4 -7.34 -21.07 10.72
CA ILE A 4 -7.56 -21.24 9.29
C ILE A 4 -6.23 -21.10 8.54
N GLY A 5 -6.02 -21.99 7.58
CA GLY A 5 -4.81 -22.06 6.78
C GLY A 5 -5.09 -21.91 5.30
N ILE A 6 -4.18 -21.28 4.57
CA ILE A 6 -4.12 -21.33 3.11
C ILE A 6 -2.76 -21.89 2.75
N LYS A 7 -2.75 -22.99 2.00
CA LYS A 7 -1.52 -23.65 1.59
C LYS A 7 -1.14 -23.18 0.19
N THR A 8 0.09 -22.74 0.04
CA THR A 8 0.68 -22.40 -1.26
C THR A 8 1.88 -23.30 -1.50
N SER A 9 2.38 -23.34 -2.73
CA SER A 9 3.54 -24.17 -3.09
C SER A 9 4.80 -23.84 -2.27
N ASN A 10 4.95 -22.57 -1.85
CA ASN A 10 6.17 -22.08 -1.19
C ASN A 10 5.98 -21.64 0.27
N CYS A 11 4.74 -21.48 0.75
CA CYS A 11 4.47 -21.06 2.12
C CYS A 11 3.08 -21.46 2.62
N PHE A 12 2.89 -21.40 3.94
CA PHE A 12 1.61 -21.63 4.58
C PHE A 12 1.15 -20.35 5.26
N LEU A 13 -0.03 -19.84 4.91
CA LEU A 13 -0.61 -18.65 5.51
C LEU A 13 -1.59 -19.09 6.60
N VAL A 14 -1.52 -18.47 7.78
CA VAL A 14 -2.37 -18.81 8.93
C VAL A 14 -3.05 -17.57 9.48
N SER A 15 -4.29 -17.74 9.91
CA SER A 15 -5.04 -16.74 10.66
C SER A 15 -5.89 -17.39 11.75
N ASP A 16 -6.07 -16.68 12.85
CA ASP A 16 -7.02 -16.99 13.93
C ASP A 16 -8.35 -16.21 13.78
N ASN A 17 -8.48 -15.38 12.75
CA ASN A 17 -9.69 -14.62 12.46
C ASN A 17 -10.68 -15.41 11.58
N ILE A 18 -11.27 -16.48 12.14
CA ILE A 18 -12.19 -17.38 11.43
C ILE A 18 -13.45 -16.67 10.95
N GLU A 19 -13.96 -15.73 11.74
CA GLU A 19 -15.22 -15.02 11.47
C GLU A 19 -15.03 -13.79 10.55
N GLY A 20 -13.80 -13.47 10.16
CA GLY A 20 -13.51 -12.33 9.28
C GLY A 20 -13.88 -10.97 9.90
N LYS A 21 -13.69 -10.82 11.22
CA LYS A 21 -13.99 -9.57 11.94
C LYS A 21 -13.06 -8.45 11.47
N ARG A 22 -13.61 -7.26 11.25
CA ARG A 22 -12.84 -6.07 10.82
C ARG A 22 -11.89 -5.51 11.87
N TYR A 23 -12.26 -5.64 13.15
CA TYR A 23 -11.44 -5.22 14.28
C TYR A 23 -11.07 -6.48 15.05
N PHE A 24 -9.90 -7.01 14.73
CA PHE A 24 -9.40 -8.24 15.31
C PHE A 24 -7.94 -8.05 15.69
N HIS A 25 -7.58 -8.53 16.87
CA HIS A 25 -6.19 -8.57 17.32
C HIS A 25 -5.79 -10.03 17.39
N SER A 26 -4.88 -10.40 16.49
CA SER A 26 -4.38 -11.76 16.43
C SER A 26 -3.55 -12.10 17.66
N GLN A 27 -3.76 -13.28 18.21
CA GLN A 27 -2.95 -13.83 19.29
C GLN A 27 -1.73 -14.60 18.75
N LEU A 28 -1.58 -14.69 17.42
CA LEU A 28 -0.55 -15.51 16.77
C LEU A 28 0.86 -14.91 16.86
N ASP A 29 0.99 -13.60 17.08
CA ASP A 29 2.29 -12.92 17.19
C ASP A 29 3.08 -13.38 18.44
N GLU A 30 2.37 -13.74 19.52
CA GLU A 30 2.98 -14.24 20.75
C GLU A 30 3.33 -15.74 20.70
N LEU A 31 3.00 -16.43 19.59
CA LEU A 31 3.12 -17.88 19.47
C LEU A 31 4.34 -18.29 18.63
N LEU A 32 4.87 -19.47 18.95
CA LEU A 32 5.92 -20.15 18.22
C LEU A 32 5.31 -21.32 17.44
N PHE A 33 5.54 -21.35 16.14
CA PHE A 33 5.14 -22.41 15.23
C PHE A 33 6.38 -23.24 14.89
N ASP A 34 6.42 -24.49 15.33
CA ASP A 34 7.59 -25.39 15.22
C ASP A 34 8.90 -24.71 15.70
N GLY A 35 8.82 -23.92 16.77
CA GLY A 35 9.95 -23.19 17.36
C GLY A 35 10.35 -21.89 16.65
N LYS A 36 9.69 -21.51 15.55
CA LYS A 36 9.90 -20.23 14.85
C LYS A 36 8.71 -19.29 15.04
N ARG A 37 8.95 -17.98 15.07
CA ARG A 37 7.87 -16.99 14.98
C ARG A 37 7.37 -16.88 13.55
N ALA A 38 6.07 -16.67 13.39
CA ALA A 38 5.48 -16.44 12.10
C ALA A 38 5.85 -15.04 11.57
N THR A 39 5.93 -14.90 10.25
CA THR A 39 6.21 -13.60 9.63
C THR A 39 4.91 -12.86 9.34
N GLU A 40 4.81 -11.60 9.76
CA GLU A 40 3.63 -10.78 9.47
C GLU A 40 3.47 -10.56 7.96
N THR A 41 2.22 -10.50 7.50
CA THR A 41 1.89 -10.11 6.12
C THR A 41 1.35 -8.69 6.06
N TYR A 42 1.03 -8.18 4.86
CA TYR A 42 0.38 -6.87 4.71
C TYR A 42 -0.97 -6.79 5.47
N LYS A 43 -1.64 -7.93 5.69
CA LYS A 43 -2.84 -7.98 6.53
C LYS A 43 -2.43 -8.41 7.93
N SER A 44 -2.74 -7.57 8.93
CA SER A 44 -2.41 -7.80 10.35
C SER A 44 -2.88 -9.14 10.90
N ASP A 45 -3.97 -9.67 10.35
CA ASP A 45 -4.61 -10.87 10.86
C ASP A 45 -4.05 -12.15 10.23
N TRP A 46 -3.12 -12.03 9.27
CA TRP A 46 -2.56 -13.14 8.51
C TRP A 46 -1.05 -13.20 8.65
N PHE A 47 -0.56 -14.40 8.97
CA PHE A 47 0.86 -14.66 9.18
C PHE A 47 1.35 -15.72 8.20
N LYS A 48 2.60 -15.59 7.78
CA LYS A 48 3.26 -16.48 6.83
C LYS A 48 4.25 -17.39 7.56
N LEU A 49 4.10 -18.69 7.29
CA LEU A 49 4.93 -19.79 7.74
C LEU A 49 5.61 -20.47 6.54
N GLU A 50 6.75 -21.12 6.78
CA GLU A 50 7.44 -21.90 5.74
C GLU A 50 6.65 -23.16 5.38
N LYS A 51 6.01 -23.79 6.38
CA LYS A 51 5.30 -25.07 6.27
C LYS A 51 4.07 -25.09 7.18
N GLU A 52 3.23 -26.09 6.97
CA GLU A 52 2.13 -26.40 7.88
C GLU A 52 2.70 -26.75 9.27
N PRO A 53 2.25 -26.06 10.34
CA PRO A 53 2.83 -26.22 11.65
C PRO A 53 2.38 -27.53 12.29
N SER A 54 3.30 -28.25 12.92
CA SER A 54 3.00 -29.47 13.67
C SER A 54 2.77 -29.21 15.16
N VAL A 55 3.48 -28.22 15.72
CA VAL A 55 3.40 -27.85 17.13
C VAL A 55 3.29 -26.34 17.26
N ILE A 56 2.35 -25.88 18.07
CA ILE A 56 2.21 -24.48 18.48
C ILE A 56 2.56 -24.37 19.95
N GLU A 57 3.49 -23.48 20.28
CA GLU A 57 3.97 -23.26 21.64
C GLU A 57 3.85 -21.80 22.03
N LYS A 58 3.51 -21.52 23.29
CA LYS A 58 3.58 -20.18 23.87
C LYS A 58 4.80 -20.08 24.78
N GLN A 59 5.64 -19.08 24.54
CA GLN A 59 6.81 -18.82 25.38
C GLN A 59 6.37 -18.12 26.66
N MET A 60 6.45 -18.82 27.79
CA MET A 60 6.11 -18.24 29.09
C MET A 60 7.30 -17.46 29.64
N PRO A 61 7.08 -16.27 30.25
CA PRO A 61 8.14 -15.52 30.89
C PRO A 61 8.75 -16.32 32.04
N ALA A 62 10.04 -16.11 32.29
CA ALA A 62 10.72 -16.72 33.43
C ALA A 62 10.00 -16.35 34.73
N LYS A 63 9.58 -17.35 35.49
CA LYS A 63 8.94 -17.14 36.78
C LYS A 63 10.02 -17.07 37.86
N LYS A 64 10.00 -15.98 38.62
CA LYS A 64 10.79 -15.88 39.86
C LYS A 64 10.01 -16.57 40.96
N ILE A 65 10.61 -17.58 41.58
CA ILE A 65 10.03 -18.35 42.67
C ILE A 65 10.96 -18.24 43.87
N ASN A 66 10.46 -18.55 45.07
CA ASN A 66 11.24 -18.56 46.32
C ASN A 66 11.88 -17.20 46.65
N HIS A 67 11.08 -16.13 46.64
CA HIS A 67 11.50 -14.84 47.16
C HIS A 67 11.90 -14.96 48.64
N ARG A 68 13.19 -14.76 48.91
CA ARG A 68 13.77 -14.80 50.26
C ARG A 68 14.71 -13.63 50.46
N TYR A 69 14.78 -13.15 51.68
CA TYR A 69 15.68 -12.12 52.12
C TYR A 69 16.84 -12.81 52.84
N GLU A 70 18.05 -12.65 52.33
CA GLU A 70 19.27 -13.17 52.94
C GLU A 70 20.05 -12.02 53.58
N LEU A 71 20.54 -12.21 54.80
CA LEU A 71 21.26 -11.18 55.54
C LEU A 71 22.55 -10.79 54.79
N LYS A 72 22.83 -9.48 54.68
CA LYS A 72 24.03 -8.96 54.01
C LYS A 72 25.31 -9.42 54.71
N GLU A 73 26.37 -9.64 53.93
CA GLU A 73 27.69 -10.00 54.45
C GLU A 73 28.23 -8.88 55.36
N GLY A 74 28.45 -9.19 56.64
CA GLY A 74 28.94 -8.24 57.66
C GLY A 74 28.03 -8.06 58.88
N PHE A 75 26.78 -8.54 58.82
CA PHE A 75 25.86 -8.54 59.97
C PHE A 75 25.88 -9.89 60.70
N GLN A 76 25.80 -9.86 62.04
CA GLN A 76 25.78 -11.07 62.87
C GLN A 76 24.37 -11.64 62.96
N GLU A 77 24.24 -12.96 62.83
CA GLU A 77 22.97 -13.67 62.97
C GLU A 77 22.51 -13.62 64.44
N SER A 78 21.28 -13.14 64.67
CA SER A 78 20.62 -13.13 65.99
C SER A 78 19.15 -13.52 65.86
N GLU A 79 18.45 -13.73 66.98
CA GLU A 79 17.00 -14.02 66.97
C GLU A 79 16.18 -12.94 66.25
N LEU A 80 16.63 -11.68 66.30
CA LEU A 80 16.01 -10.53 65.62
C LEU A 80 16.52 -10.35 64.17
N THR A 81 17.64 -10.96 63.82
CA THR A 81 18.27 -10.91 62.48
C THR A 81 18.59 -12.32 61.96
N PRO A 82 17.57 -13.15 61.71
CA PRO A 82 17.78 -14.51 61.20
C PRO A 82 18.43 -14.48 59.81
N LYS A 83 19.26 -15.47 59.50
CA LYS A 83 20.02 -15.54 58.24
C LYS A 83 19.16 -15.47 56.96
N VAL A 84 17.98 -16.10 56.99
CA VAL A 84 17.07 -16.20 55.84
C VAL A 84 15.64 -15.92 56.31
N ILE A 85 14.99 -14.93 55.71
CA ILE A 85 13.58 -14.60 55.95
C ILE A 85 12.79 -14.83 54.66
N LYS A 86 11.67 -15.54 54.74
CA LYS A 86 10.73 -15.68 53.62
C LYS A 86 10.08 -14.32 53.34
N ALA A 87 10.00 -13.92 52.07
CA ALA A 87 9.50 -12.58 51.71
C ALA A 87 8.07 -12.28 52.18
N SER A 88 7.24 -13.31 52.39
CA SER A 88 5.88 -13.18 52.94
C SER A 88 5.83 -12.68 54.39
N TYR A 89 6.94 -12.75 55.14
CA TYR A 89 7.01 -12.33 56.54
C TYR A 89 7.55 -10.91 56.72
N ILE A 90 7.88 -10.21 55.63
CA ILE A 90 8.31 -8.80 55.65
C ILE A 90 7.16 -7.97 55.08
N GLY A 91 6.16 -7.72 55.93
CA GLY A 91 5.05 -6.80 55.69
C GLY A 91 5.13 -5.58 56.61
N GLU A 92 4.35 -4.53 56.34
CA GLU A 92 4.29 -3.32 57.18
C GLU A 92 3.93 -3.63 58.65
N ASP A 93 3.19 -4.73 58.88
CA ASP A 93 2.78 -5.21 60.20
C ASP A 93 3.77 -6.24 60.83
N SER A 94 4.94 -6.46 60.23
CA SER A 94 5.89 -7.47 60.70
C SER A 94 7.04 -6.88 61.51
N GLU A 95 7.49 -7.62 62.53
CA GLU A 95 8.66 -7.32 63.37
C GLU A 95 9.97 -7.18 62.55
N TYR A 96 9.99 -7.71 61.32
CA TYR A 96 11.14 -7.68 60.42
C TYR A 96 11.11 -6.49 59.44
N TYR A 97 10.09 -5.63 59.48
CA TYR A 97 9.99 -4.46 58.60
C TYR A 97 11.11 -3.44 58.85
N GLU A 98 11.40 -3.16 60.12
CA GLU A 98 12.45 -2.22 60.53
C GLU A 98 13.85 -2.71 60.13
N VAL A 99 14.02 -4.02 60.07
CA VAL A 99 15.30 -4.70 59.82
C VAL A 99 15.52 -5.02 58.34
N LYS A 100 14.52 -4.74 57.48
CA LYS A 100 14.54 -5.03 56.03
C LYS A 100 15.77 -4.50 55.31
N GLY A 101 16.32 -3.35 55.73
CA GLY A 101 17.51 -2.74 55.13
C GLY A 101 18.79 -3.58 55.24
N LEU A 102 18.83 -4.52 56.19
CA LEU A 102 19.98 -5.41 56.45
C LEU A 102 20.01 -6.64 55.53
N TYR A 103 18.99 -6.84 54.71
CA TYR A 103 18.82 -8.02 53.87
C TYR A 103 18.88 -7.70 52.38
N ASP A 104 19.35 -8.67 51.60
CA ASP A 104 19.27 -8.69 50.14
C ASP A 104 18.16 -9.63 49.66
N LEU A 105 17.33 -9.15 48.75
CA LEU A 105 16.29 -9.96 48.12
C LEU A 105 16.93 -10.93 47.11
N LYS A 106 16.90 -12.22 47.42
CA LYS A 106 17.24 -13.29 46.49
C LYS A 106 15.99 -14.04 46.03
N PHE A 107 16.03 -14.51 44.80
CA PHE A 107 14.98 -15.31 44.20
C PHE A 107 15.65 -16.36 43.31
N GLU A 108 14.94 -17.47 43.09
CA GLU A 108 15.33 -18.50 42.14
C GLU A 108 14.57 -18.25 40.85
N GLU A 109 15.28 -18.24 39.72
CA GLU A 109 14.66 -18.10 38.40
C GLU A 109 14.39 -19.49 37.83
N ILE A 110 13.12 -19.78 37.54
CA ILE A 110 12.79 -20.94 36.72
C ILE A 110 13.03 -20.55 35.26
N PRO A 111 13.83 -21.33 34.51
CA PRO A 111 14.08 -21.06 33.11
C PRO A 111 12.77 -21.03 32.32
N GLN A 112 12.75 -20.24 31.24
CA GLN A 112 11.57 -20.11 30.38
C GLN A 112 11.10 -21.50 29.90
N GLN A 113 9.82 -21.75 30.08
CA GLN A 113 9.17 -22.98 29.62
C GLN A 113 8.21 -22.64 28.48
N ASN A 114 8.16 -23.52 27.49
CA ASN A 114 7.21 -23.44 26.39
C ASN A 114 5.99 -24.29 26.75
N GLU A 115 4.81 -23.68 26.70
CA GLU A 115 3.55 -24.40 26.90
C GLU A 115 2.98 -24.79 25.53
N LYS A 116 2.70 -26.09 25.35
CA LYS A 116 2.11 -26.60 24.11
C LYS A 116 0.62 -26.29 24.08
N ILE A 117 0.15 -25.72 22.99
CA ILE A 117 -1.25 -25.37 22.79
C ILE A 117 -1.88 -26.38 21.83
N GLU A 118 -2.95 -27.03 22.27
CA GLU A 118 -3.77 -27.85 21.39
C GLU A 118 -4.47 -26.96 20.35
N PHE A 119 -4.36 -27.31 19.07
CA PHE A 119 -4.97 -26.55 17.98
C PHE A 119 -5.67 -27.42 16.96
N GLU A 120 -6.68 -26.83 16.31
CA GLU A 120 -7.42 -27.39 15.18
C GLU A 120 -7.14 -26.47 13.97
N MET A 121 -6.65 -27.04 12.87
CA MET A 121 -6.32 -26.30 11.64
C MET A 121 -7.28 -26.69 10.53
N ASN A 122 -7.95 -25.71 9.94
CA ASN A 122 -8.80 -25.90 8.76
C ASN A 122 -8.15 -25.24 7.54
N VAL A 123 -7.71 -26.04 6.57
CA VAL A 123 -7.18 -25.52 5.31
C VAL A 123 -8.35 -25.14 4.41
N ILE A 124 -8.47 -23.83 4.10
CA ILE A 124 -9.56 -23.29 3.30
C ILE A 124 -9.34 -23.57 1.82
N GLU A 125 -8.11 -23.40 1.34
CA GLU A 125 -7.77 -23.58 -0.07
C GLU A 125 -6.29 -23.96 -0.22
N GLU A 126 -6.01 -24.81 -1.20
CA GLU A 126 -4.66 -25.14 -1.66
C GLU A 126 -4.44 -24.48 -3.03
N ILE A 127 -3.39 -23.67 -3.15
CA ILE A 127 -3.08 -22.94 -4.38
C ILE A 127 -1.75 -23.41 -4.93
N ASP A 128 -1.81 -23.88 -6.18
CA ASP A 128 -0.64 -24.23 -6.98
C ASP A 128 0.03 -22.95 -7.52
N GLY A 129 0.68 -22.17 -6.65
CA GLY A 129 1.38 -20.95 -7.04
C GLY A 129 1.88 -20.09 -5.88
N GLU A 130 2.65 -19.05 -6.19
CA GLU A 130 3.09 -18.05 -5.21
C GLU A 130 2.02 -16.97 -5.01
N LEU A 131 1.48 -16.87 -3.81
CA LEU A 131 0.60 -15.75 -3.43
C LEU A 131 1.45 -14.54 -3.02
N LYS A 132 1.57 -13.55 -3.91
CA LYS A 132 2.31 -12.31 -3.62
C LYS A 132 1.37 -11.25 -3.04
N LEU A 133 1.20 -11.29 -1.73
CA LEU A 133 0.47 -10.26 -1.00
C LEU A 133 1.22 -8.93 -1.10
N GLN A 134 0.60 -7.94 -1.73
CA GLN A 134 1.18 -6.61 -1.88
C GLN A 134 0.14 -5.55 -1.52
N SER A 135 0.59 -4.51 -0.84
CA SER A 135 -0.23 -3.32 -0.63
C SER A 135 -0.47 -2.62 -1.97
N HIS A 136 -1.69 -2.10 -2.14
CA HIS A 136 -2.08 -1.37 -3.34
C HIS A 136 -2.71 -0.04 -2.95
N ASN A 137 -2.35 1.03 -3.69
CA ASN A 137 -2.88 2.38 -3.47
C ASN A 137 -4.21 2.63 -4.21
N PHE A 138 -4.80 1.59 -4.82
CA PHE A 138 -6.00 1.68 -5.63
C PHE A 138 -7.09 0.79 -5.02
N ASN A 139 -8.36 1.21 -5.09
CA ASN A 139 -9.45 0.37 -4.61
C ASN A 139 -9.85 -0.63 -5.70
N LEU A 140 -9.40 -1.87 -5.55
CA LEU A 140 -9.73 -2.95 -6.46
C LEU A 140 -11.19 -3.35 -6.27
N ASN A 141 -11.93 -3.35 -7.37
CA ASN A 141 -13.27 -3.91 -7.42
C ASN A 141 -13.23 -5.31 -8.01
N TYR A 142 -14.09 -6.16 -7.47
CA TYR A 142 -14.22 -7.56 -7.85
C TYR A 142 -15.70 -7.83 -8.10
N ASN A 143 -16.01 -8.86 -8.89
CA ASN A 143 -17.39 -9.25 -9.10
C ASN A 143 -18.03 -9.73 -7.80
N LEU A 144 -19.36 -9.55 -7.69
CA LEU A 144 -20.10 -9.94 -6.49
C LEU A 144 -19.98 -11.44 -6.20
N LEU A 145 -20.02 -12.29 -7.23
CA LEU A 145 -19.87 -13.74 -7.07
C LEU A 145 -18.51 -14.11 -6.50
N ASP A 146 -17.43 -13.52 -7.01
CA ASP A 146 -16.08 -13.78 -6.51
C ASP A 146 -15.95 -13.35 -5.05
N ARG A 147 -16.54 -12.20 -4.67
CA ARG A 147 -16.57 -11.72 -3.27
C ARG A 147 -17.32 -12.64 -2.31
N ILE A 148 -18.30 -13.40 -2.81
CA ILE A 148 -19.09 -14.32 -1.98
C ILE A 148 -18.41 -15.69 -1.90
N GLN A 149 -17.86 -16.17 -3.02
CA GLN A 149 -17.35 -17.54 -3.13
C GLN A 149 -15.91 -17.66 -2.64
N THR A 150 -15.11 -16.60 -2.75
CA THR A 150 -13.69 -16.68 -2.43
C THR A 150 -13.33 -15.92 -1.18
N HIS A 151 -12.40 -16.51 -0.42
CA HIS A 151 -11.92 -15.88 0.80
C HIS A 151 -11.23 -14.54 0.46
N PRO A 152 -11.39 -13.47 1.26
CA PRO A 152 -10.81 -12.15 0.99
C PRO A 152 -9.29 -12.12 0.75
N MET A 153 -8.58 -13.16 1.19
CA MET A 153 -7.15 -13.34 0.96
C MET A 153 -6.80 -13.72 -0.49
N LEU A 154 -7.74 -14.34 -1.18
CA LEU A 154 -7.55 -14.91 -2.52
C LEU A 154 -8.24 -14.10 -3.61
N LEU A 155 -8.88 -12.99 -3.24
CA LEU A 155 -9.47 -12.07 -4.21
C LEU A 155 -8.42 -11.53 -5.19
N GLU A 156 -7.15 -11.40 -4.78
CA GLU A 156 -6.06 -10.89 -5.64
C GLU A 156 -5.77 -11.79 -6.86
N THR A 157 -6.14 -13.08 -6.80
CA THR A 157 -6.02 -14.04 -7.91
C THR A 157 -7.30 -14.16 -8.73
N LYS A 158 -8.23 -13.21 -8.57
CA LYS A 158 -9.49 -13.17 -9.30
C LYS A 158 -9.55 -11.96 -10.21
N PRO A 159 -10.42 -12.01 -11.25
CA PRO A 159 -10.63 -10.89 -12.14
C PRO A 159 -11.00 -9.62 -11.38
N CYS A 160 -10.25 -8.56 -11.64
CA CYS A 160 -10.40 -7.28 -10.95
C CYS A 160 -10.52 -6.13 -11.94
N TYR A 161 -11.18 -5.06 -11.50
CA TYR A 161 -11.33 -3.84 -12.28
C TYR A 161 -11.24 -2.61 -11.40
N LEU A 162 -10.87 -1.50 -12.01
CA LEU A 162 -10.90 -0.18 -11.39
C LEU A 162 -12.17 0.56 -11.76
N SER A 163 -12.60 1.48 -10.89
CA SER A 163 -13.67 2.38 -11.27
C SER A 163 -13.22 3.32 -12.39
N GLN A 164 -14.17 3.84 -13.17
CA GLN A 164 -13.89 4.85 -14.20
C GLN A 164 -13.25 6.11 -13.59
N GLU A 165 -13.69 6.50 -12.39
CA GLU A 165 -13.16 7.65 -11.66
C GLU A 165 -11.70 7.45 -11.23
N GLU A 166 -11.34 6.26 -10.75
CA GLU A 166 -9.95 5.93 -10.41
C GLU A 166 -9.08 5.82 -11.66
N SER A 167 -9.58 5.15 -12.70
CA SER A 167 -8.89 5.04 -13.98
C SER A 167 -8.58 6.44 -14.54
N TYR A 168 -9.55 7.34 -14.50
CA TYR A 168 -9.38 8.74 -14.86
C TYR A 168 -8.30 9.46 -14.02
N LYS A 169 -8.34 9.31 -12.70
CA LYS A 169 -7.37 9.92 -11.79
C LYS A 169 -5.95 9.43 -12.06
N ILE A 170 -5.78 8.13 -12.31
CA ILE A 170 -4.48 7.52 -12.65
C ILE A 170 -3.95 8.14 -13.95
N ILE A 171 -4.76 8.15 -15.01
CA ILE A 171 -4.39 8.69 -16.32
C ILE A 171 -4.02 10.18 -16.19
N ARG A 172 -4.87 10.98 -15.53
CA ARG A 172 -4.66 12.42 -15.32
C ARG A 172 -3.37 12.70 -14.56
N ASN A 173 -3.12 12.00 -13.46
CA ASN A 173 -1.93 12.21 -12.66
C ASN A 173 -0.66 11.79 -13.40
N HIS A 174 -0.71 10.70 -14.16
CA HIS A 174 0.42 10.23 -14.96
C HIS A 174 0.77 11.22 -16.09
N ILE A 175 -0.24 11.73 -16.80
CA ILE A 175 -0.05 12.74 -17.84
C ILE A 175 0.58 14.00 -17.25
N LYS A 176 0.06 14.50 -16.12
CA LYS A 176 0.61 15.69 -15.46
C LYS A 176 2.08 15.54 -15.06
N ALA A 177 2.46 14.37 -14.56
CA ALA A 177 3.81 14.11 -14.10
C ALA A 177 4.82 14.01 -15.26
N ASN A 178 4.40 13.48 -16.42
CA ASN A 178 5.31 13.05 -17.47
C ASN A 178 5.19 13.83 -18.80
N ILE A 179 4.29 14.82 -18.88
CA ILE A 179 4.11 15.62 -20.09
C ILE A 179 5.33 16.51 -20.37
N ASN A 180 5.82 16.49 -21.61
CA ASN A 180 6.87 17.41 -22.03
C ASN A 180 6.24 18.72 -22.56
N PRO A 181 6.41 19.86 -21.86
CA PRO A 181 5.79 21.13 -22.23
C PRO A 181 6.29 21.69 -23.57
N LYS A 182 7.37 21.14 -24.13
CA LYS A 182 7.88 21.51 -25.45
C LYS A 182 6.96 21.02 -26.58
N PHE A 183 6.39 19.82 -26.43
CA PHE A 183 5.64 19.14 -27.50
C PHE A 183 4.14 19.07 -27.21
N ALA A 184 3.72 19.10 -25.95
CA ALA A 184 2.32 18.99 -25.58
C ALA A 184 1.97 19.92 -24.41
N ARG A 185 0.69 20.31 -24.36
CA ARG A 185 0.13 21.18 -23.32
C ARG A 185 -1.25 20.68 -22.91
N ILE A 186 -1.55 20.79 -21.62
CA ILE A 186 -2.89 20.53 -21.09
C ILE A 186 -3.73 21.81 -21.24
N THR A 187 -4.87 21.72 -21.92
CA THR A 187 -5.79 22.87 -22.11
C THR A 187 -6.93 22.86 -21.10
N SER A 188 -7.45 21.68 -20.79
CA SER A 188 -8.51 21.48 -19.79
C SER A 188 -8.02 20.48 -18.75
N ASP A 189 -8.06 20.86 -17.48
CA ASP A 189 -7.58 20.04 -16.37
C ASP A 189 -8.55 20.10 -15.19
N TYR A 190 -9.69 19.42 -15.32
CA TYR A 190 -10.73 19.40 -14.30
C TYR A 190 -10.93 17.99 -13.75
N ASP A 191 -11.68 17.88 -12.66
CA ASP A 191 -12.05 16.56 -12.11
C ASP A 191 -13.05 15.81 -13.00
N PHE A 192 -13.72 16.52 -13.92
CA PHE A 192 -14.75 15.98 -14.81
C PHE A 192 -14.34 15.92 -16.30
N CYS A 193 -13.21 16.51 -16.69
CA CYS A 193 -12.66 16.36 -18.05
C CYS A 193 -11.17 16.74 -18.12
N LEU A 194 -10.47 16.07 -19.03
CA LEU A 194 -9.06 16.32 -19.35
C LEU A 194 -8.91 16.45 -20.87
N THR A 195 -8.21 17.50 -21.31
CA THR A 195 -7.84 17.69 -22.72
C THR A 195 -6.36 18.01 -22.84
N VAL A 196 -5.68 17.23 -23.68
CA VAL A 196 -4.27 17.39 -24.00
C VAL A 196 -4.12 17.70 -25.48
N VAL A 197 -3.35 18.73 -25.76
CA VAL A 197 -3.13 19.29 -27.08
C VAL A 197 -1.65 19.21 -27.43
N LYS A 198 -1.31 18.81 -28.65
CA LYS A 198 0.03 18.90 -29.22
C LYS A 198 0.31 20.32 -29.66
N VAL A 199 1.51 20.79 -29.35
CA VAL A 199 2.05 22.05 -29.82
C VAL A 199 2.95 21.74 -31.02
N LEU A 200 2.45 21.98 -32.21
CA LEU A 200 3.18 21.78 -33.46
C LEU A 200 3.80 23.11 -33.91
N GLU A 201 5.07 23.07 -34.31
CA GLU A 201 5.72 24.22 -34.95
C GLU A 201 5.27 24.32 -36.41
N LEU A 202 4.79 25.50 -36.80
CA LEU A 202 4.35 25.79 -38.16
C LEU A 202 5.57 25.88 -39.08
N TYR A 203 5.50 25.27 -40.26
CA TYR A 203 6.58 25.40 -41.25
C TYR A 203 6.71 26.84 -41.77
N LYS A 204 5.58 27.55 -41.92
CA LYS A 204 5.54 28.97 -42.27
C LYS A 204 4.74 29.73 -41.22
N PRO A 205 5.29 30.80 -40.63
CA PRO A 205 4.54 31.63 -39.69
C PRO A 205 3.32 32.23 -40.36
N HIS A 206 2.17 32.17 -39.69
CA HIS A 206 0.95 32.79 -40.16
C HIS A 206 0.88 34.24 -39.63
N GLU A 207 0.79 35.22 -40.54
CA GLU A 207 0.64 36.63 -40.18
C GLU A 207 -0.80 36.92 -39.75
N TYR A 208 -0.97 37.61 -38.61
CA TYR A 208 -2.25 38.14 -38.20
C TYR A 208 -2.09 39.55 -37.64
N ILE A 209 -3.14 40.37 -37.78
CA ILE A 209 -3.14 41.77 -37.36
C ILE A 209 -3.91 41.85 -36.04
N VAL A 210 -3.31 42.48 -35.03
CA VAL A 210 -3.94 42.72 -33.73
C VAL A 210 -4.09 44.21 -33.53
N ASP A 211 -5.29 44.65 -33.13
CA ASP A 211 -5.48 46.00 -32.62
C ASP A 211 -5.11 46.06 -31.13
N LEU A 212 -4.03 46.77 -30.82
CA LEU A 212 -3.58 46.98 -29.43
C LEU A 212 -4.58 47.80 -28.61
N ASN A 213 -5.43 48.59 -29.27
CA ASN A 213 -6.45 49.41 -28.62
C ASN A 213 -7.83 48.75 -28.60
N ALA A 214 -7.94 47.46 -28.91
CA ALA A 214 -9.22 46.74 -28.96
C ALA A 214 -10.03 46.85 -27.65
N MET A 215 -9.36 46.93 -26.50
CA MET A 215 -10.02 47.09 -25.19
C MET A 215 -10.52 48.53 -24.94
N TYR A 216 -9.89 49.53 -25.57
CA TYR A 216 -10.19 50.96 -25.38
C TYR A 216 -10.95 51.51 -26.60
N LYS A 217 -12.26 51.21 -26.68
CA LYS A 217 -13.16 51.54 -27.80
C LYS A 217 -13.18 53.01 -28.26
N ARG A 218 -12.70 53.96 -27.43
CA ARG A 218 -12.64 55.41 -27.74
C ARG A 218 -11.30 55.87 -28.33
N ARG A 219 -10.27 55.03 -28.34
CA ARG A 219 -8.95 55.34 -28.93
C ARG A 219 -8.89 54.85 -30.37
N LYS A 220 -8.13 55.53 -31.22
CA LYS A 220 -7.90 55.08 -32.60
C LYS A 220 -7.23 53.70 -32.59
N PRO A 221 -7.65 52.76 -33.45
CA PRO A 221 -7.06 51.42 -33.50
C PRO A 221 -5.58 51.54 -33.83
N LYS A 222 -4.73 50.81 -33.09
CA LYS A 222 -3.29 50.71 -33.35
C LYS A 222 -3.02 49.28 -33.76
N LEU A 223 -2.98 49.08 -35.08
CA LEU A 223 -2.78 47.78 -35.70
C LEU A 223 -1.29 47.41 -35.68
N GLU A 224 -0.99 46.26 -35.08
CA GLU A 224 0.34 45.66 -35.06
C GLU A 224 0.29 44.30 -35.76
N LYS A 225 1.27 44.01 -36.63
CA LYS A 225 1.42 42.69 -37.25
C LYS A 225 2.12 41.74 -36.28
N ARG A 226 1.52 40.58 -36.05
CA ARG A 226 2.10 39.49 -35.26
C ARG A 226 2.18 38.22 -36.09
N PHE A 227 3.12 37.36 -35.70
CA PHE A 227 3.35 36.08 -36.34
C PHE A 227 2.94 34.96 -35.39
N GLN A 228 2.09 34.06 -35.86
CA GLN A 228 1.80 32.81 -35.19
C GLN A 228 2.78 31.76 -35.72
N THR A 229 3.58 31.18 -34.82
CA THR A 229 4.61 30.19 -35.14
C THR A 229 4.22 28.77 -34.73
N LYS A 230 3.14 28.62 -33.98
CA LYS A 230 2.71 27.34 -33.41
C LYS A 230 1.21 27.12 -33.60
N ARG A 231 0.85 25.87 -33.85
CA ARG A 231 -0.53 25.40 -33.93
C ARG A 231 -0.78 24.34 -32.87
N GLU A 232 -1.96 24.38 -32.30
CA GLU A 232 -2.43 23.48 -31.26
C GLU A 232 -3.42 22.47 -31.87
N VAL A 233 -3.17 21.16 -31.68
CA VAL A 233 -4.04 20.06 -32.15
C VAL A 233 -4.37 19.10 -31.00
N GLU A 234 -5.65 18.86 -30.75
CA GLU A 234 -6.12 17.92 -29.72
C GLU A 234 -5.63 16.49 -30.01
N ILE A 235 -4.88 15.89 -29.08
CA ILE A 235 -4.40 14.49 -29.19
C ILE A 235 -5.29 13.57 -28.35
N TYR A 236 -5.63 14.03 -27.15
CA TYR A 236 -6.28 13.20 -26.16
C TYR A 236 -7.33 14.02 -25.41
N LYS A 237 -8.54 13.48 -25.33
CA LYS A 237 -9.65 14.04 -24.56
C LYS A 237 -10.37 12.92 -23.85
N VAL A 238 -10.68 13.09 -22.57
CA VAL A 238 -11.39 12.05 -21.82
C VAL A 238 -12.15 12.63 -20.61
N ALA A 239 -13.22 11.96 -20.21
CA ALA A 239 -14.01 12.31 -19.03
C ALA A 239 -14.38 11.04 -18.22
N PRO A 240 -14.43 11.10 -16.88
CA PRO A 240 -14.83 9.96 -16.05
C PRO A 240 -16.32 9.63 -16.16
N LYS A 241 -17.15 10.61 -16.54
CA LYS A 241 -18.61 10.48 -16.72
C LYS A 241 -19.00 11.11 -18.05
N ALA A 242 -20.19 10.78 -18.53
CA ALA A 242 -20.73 11.40 -19.75
C ALA A 242 -20.76 12.93 -19.61
N TYR A 243 -19.93 13.61 -20.39
CA TYR A 243 -19.82 15.06 -20.38
C TYR A 243 -19.64 15.57 -21.81
N GLN A 244 -20.66 16.27 -22.31
CA GLN A 244 -20.66 16.90 -23.63
C GLN A 244 -20.19 15.93 -24.74
N SER A 245 -19.10 16.27 -25.45
CA SER A 245 -18.50 15.51 -26.54
C SER A 245 -17.22 14.76 -26.13
N TYR A 246 -16.99 14.58 -24.83
CA TYR A 246 -15.86 13.84 -24.30
C TYR A 246 -16.16 12.34 -24.28
N PRO A 247 -15.24 11.48 -24.76
CA PRO A 247 -15.37 10.05 -24.59
C PRO A 247 -15.21 9.69 -23.12
N ILE A 248 -15.98 8.70 -22.68
CA ILE A 248 -15.94 8.19 -21.30
C ILE A 248 -14.68 7.33 -21.14
N VAL A 249 -13.96 7.49 -20.03
CA VAL A 249 -12.81 6.64 -19.69
C VAL A 249 -13.26 5.18 -19.58
N GLU A 250 -12.60 4.30 -20.31
CA GLU A 250 -12.76 2.86 -20.11
C GLU A 250 -12.09 2.43 -18.80
N PRO A 251 -12.79 1.67 -17.94
CA PRO A 251 -12.21 1.17 -16.71
C PRO A 251 -11.12 0.16 -17.03
N PHE A 252 -9.99 0.22 -16.30
CA PHE A 252 -8.97 -0.82 -16.41
C PHE A 252 -9.48 -2.13 -15.81
N SER A 253 -9.26 -3.22 -16.52
CA SER A 253 -9.56 -4.58 -16.08
C SER A 253 -8.37 -5.51 -16.28
N GLY A 254 -8.30 -6.56 -15.46
CA GLY A 254 -7.27 -7.59 -15.53
C GLY A 254 -7.79 -8.91 -15.00
N LYS A 255 -7.15 -10.01 -15.44
CA LYS A 255 -7.48 -11.36 -14.95
C LYS A 255 -7.04 -11.57 -13.50
N ASP A 256 -5.92 -10.95 -13.16
CA ASP A 256 -5.32 -10.91 -11.82
C ASP A 256 -4.81 -9.50 -11.55
N VAL A 257 -4.44 -9.23 -10.30
CA VAL A 257 -3.92 -7.91 -9.93
C VAL A 257 -2.58 -7.59 -10.61
N GLU A 258 -1.72 -8.59 -10.83
CA GLU A 258 -0.47 -8.40 -11.58
C GLU A 258 -0.74 -8.04 -13.06
N ASP A 259 -1.72 -8.71 -13.67
CA ASP A 259 -2.13 -8.46 -15.05
C ASP A 259 -2.70 -7.05 -15.21
N LEU A 260 -3.58 -6.63 -14.29
CA LEU A 260 -4.13 -5.27 -14.25
C LEU A 260 -3.02 -4.21 -14.19
N LYS A 261 -2.02 -4.39 -13.30
CA LYS A 261 -0.87 -3.48 -13.21
C LYS A 261 -0.09 -3.41 -14.53
N SER A 262 0.08 -4.55 -15.19
CA SER A 262 0.77 -4.61 -16.49
C SER A 262 -0.01 -3.87 -17.58
N ASN A 263 -1.34 -4.02 -17.61
CA ASN A 263 -2.23 -3.35 -18.56
C ASN A 263 -2.23 -1.83 -18.37
N ILE A 264 -2.30 -1.38 -17.11
CA ILE A 264 -2.21 0.05 -16.76
C ILE A 264 -0.88 0.63 -17.24
N LYS A 265 0.25 -0.02 -16.93
CA LYS A 265 1.57 0.46 -17.35
C LYS A 265 1.69 0.57 -18.86
N LYS A 266 1.36 -0.50 -19.60
CA LYS A 266 1.41 -0.50 -21.07
C LYS A 266 0.58 0.63 -21.67
N PHE A 267 -0.67 0.80 -21.19
CA PHE A 267 -1.55 1.86 -21.68
C PHE A 267 -0.96 3.26 -21.42
N LEU A 268 -0.43 3.50 -20.23
CA LEU A 268 0.14 4.79 -19.85
C LEU A 268 1.42 5.10 -20.65
N ASP A 269 2.28 4.10 -20.87
CA ASP A 269 3.51 4.25 -21.65
C ASP A 269 3.20 4.55 -23.12
N ASP A 270 2.26 3.81 -23.72
CA ASP A 270 1.81 4.02 -25.11
C ASP A 270 1.17 5.41 -25.29
N LEU A 271 0.38 5.85 -24.31
CA LEU A 271 -0.25 7.17 -24.31
C LEU A 271 0.81 8.27 -24.22
N MET A 272 1.79 8.13 -23.33
CA MET A 272 2.86 9.12 -23.18
C MET A 272 3.78 9.16 -24.40
N ALA A 273 4.06 8.03 -25.03
CA ALA A 273 4.82 7.97 -26.28
C ALA A 273 4.13 8.82 -27.37
N LYS A 274 2.82 8.66 -27.57
CA LYS A 274 2.05 9.45 -28.55
C LYS A 274 2.00 10.95 -28.22
N ILE A 275 1.85 11.30 -26.93
CA ILE A 275 1.79 12.70 -26.50
C ILE A 275 3.14 13.39 -26.68
N ASN A 276 4.22 12.75 -26.25
CA ASN A 276 5.56 13.33 -26.24
C ASN A 276 6.33 13.16 -27.56
N GLU A 277 5.78 12.43 -28.54
CA GLU A 277 6.39 12.25 -29.86
C GLU A 277 6.67 13.62 -30.54
N PRO A 278 7.90 13.90 -30.97
CA PRO A 278 8.25 15.19 -31.55
C PRO A 278 7.73 15.27 -32.98
N LEU A 279 6.68 16.07 -33.18
CA LEU A 279 6.01 16.21 -34.47
C LEU A 279 6.12 17.65 -35.00
N VAL A 280 6.41 17.81 -36.29
CA VAL A 280 6.51 19.10 -37.00
C VAL A 280 5.69 19.07 -38.28
N GLU A 281 5.16 20.22 -38.69
CA GLU A 281 4.42 20.30 -39.95
C GLU A 281 5.27 19.91 -41.17
N CYS A 282 4.68 19.11 -42.05
CA CYS A 282 5.32 18.66 -43.27
C CYS A 282 5.57 19.83 -44.23
N LYS A 283 6.84 20.03 -44.60
CA LYS A 283 7.28 21.02 -45.60
C LYS A 283 6.66 20.77 -46.97
N CYS A 284 6.55 19.50 -47.38
CA CYS A 284 6.05 19.10 -48.69
C CYS A 284 4.53 19.29 -48.83
N CYS A 285 3.78 19.11 -47.75
CA CYS A 285 2.31 19.16 -47.76
C CYS A 285 1.73 20.54 -47.45
N LYS A 286 2.57 21.60 -47.35
CA LYS A 286 2.17 22.95 -46.93
C LYS A 286 1.32 22.95 -45.63
N GLY A 287 1.70 22.12 -44.65
CA GLY A 287 1.01 22.06 -43.34
C GLY A 287 -0.22 21.15 -43.26
N ARG A 288 -0.58 20.39 -44.31
CA ARG A 288 -1.67 19.38 -44.23
C ARG A 288 -1.26 18.06 -43.56
N GLY A 289 0.04 17.77 -43.52
CA GLY A 289 0.59 16.55 -42.91
C GLY A 289 1.62 16.91 -41.84
N VAL A 290 2.01 15.92 -41.05
CA VAL A 290 2.95 16.06 -39.93
C VAL A 290 4.06 15.02 -40.10
N ILE A 291 5.31 15.39 -39.84
CA ILE A 291 6.48 14.50 -39.91
C ILE A 291 7.10 14.40 -38.52
N LEU A 292 7.71 13.25 -38.21
CA LEU A 292 8.61 13.09 -37.08
C LEU A 292 9.76 14.09 -37.17
N ASN A 293 9.98 14.85 -36.11
CA ASN A 293 11.16 15.68 -35.99
C ASN A 293 12.32 14.77 -35.61
N GLU A 294 13.05 14.28 -36.60
CA GLU A 294 14.35 13.64 -36.40
C GLU A 294 15.35 14.72 -35.97
N ASN A 295 15.36 15.01 -34.67
CA ASN A 295 16.45 15.74 -34.03
C ASN A 295 17.43 14.74 -33.43
#